data_AF-A0A6A9SEY9-F1
#
_entry.id   AF-A0A6A9SEY9-F1
#
_cell.length_a   1.000
_cell.length_b   1.000
_cell.length_c   1.000
_cell.angle_alpha   90.00
_cell.angle_beta   90.00
_cell.angle_gamma   90.00
#
_symmetry.space_group_name_H-M   'P 1'
#
loop_
_entity.id
_entity.type
_entity.pdbx_description
1 polymer ?
#
loop_
_entity_poly.entity_id
_entity_poly.type
_entity_poly.pdbx_seq_one_letter_code
_entity_poly.pdbx_strand_id
1 'polypeptide(L)' 'MAEKRDSDEVVSSYPFASDDADAGESFVCEDCEREFDSRRGLNIHRGQQHEQGGE' A
#
# COMPACT_ATOMS: atom_id res chain seq x y z
N MET A 1 45.87 24.29 -15.74
CA MET A 1 44.49 24.82 -15.68
C MET A 1 43.68 23.93 -16.61
N ALA A 2 42.66 23.17 -16.22
CA ALA A 2 41.87 23.19 -15.01
C ALA A 2 41.40 21.76 -14.68
N GLU A 3 41.48 21.37 -13.42
CA GLU A 3 40.73 20.26 -12.85
C GLU A 3 39.26 20.71 -12.71
N LYS A 4 38.31 19.94 -13.25
CA LYS A 4 36.84 20.13 -13.16
C LYS A 4 36.17 19.00 -13.97
N ARG A 5 35.21 18.22 -13.48
CA ARG A 5 34.21 18.43 -12.43
C ARG A 5 33.96 17.09 -11.74
N ASP A 6 33.90 17.12 -10.41
CA ASP A 6 33.20 16.11 -9.64
C ASP A 6 31.75 16.04 -10.16
N SER A 7 31.31 14.84 -10.51
CA SER A 7 29.99 14.58 -11.10
C SER A 7 29.16 13.78 -10.11
N ASP A 8 29.17 14.19 -8.84
CA ASP A 8 28.34 13.60 -7.78
C ASP A 8 27.18 14.55 -7.40
N GLU A 9 26.45 15.10 -8.37
CA GLU A 9 25.31 15.99 -8.09
C GLU A 9 24.15 15.81 -9.07
N VAL A 10 23.74 14.55 -9.32
CA VAL A 10 22.44 14.28 -9.94
C VAL A 10 21.51 13.66 -8.92
N VAL A 11 20.85 14.56 -8.19
CA VAL A 11 19.44 14.49 -7.80
C VAL A 11 19.12 13.27 -6.91
N SER A 12 19.24 13.49 -5.61
CA SER A 12 18.06 13.79 -4.77
C SER A 12 17.22 12.55 -4.56
N SER A 13 17.52 11.85 -3.45
CA SER A 13 16.57 11.13 -2.59
C SER A 13 15.17 11.09 -3.18
N TYR A 14 14.94 10.22 -4.17
CA TYR A 14 13.62 10.00 -4.71
C TYR A 14 12.89 9.34 -3.55
N PRO A 15 11.97 10.03 -2.86
CA PRO A 15 11.18 9.38 -1.86
C PRO A 15 10.26 8.46 -2.65
N PHE A 16 10.70 7.21 -2.85
CA PHE A 16 9.78 6.10 -3.09
C PHE A 16 9.11 5.73 -1.76
N ALA A 17 8.76 6.73 -0.94
CA ALA A 17 7.44 6.73 -0.38
C ALA A 17 6.56 7.14 -1.56
N SER A 18 6.21 6.16 -2.39
CA SER A 18 5.07 6.32 -3.28
C SER A 18 3.91 6.72 -2.37
N ASP A 19 3.65 8.02 -2.34
CA ASP A 19 2.34 8.62 -2.12
C ASP A 19 1.46 8.30 -3.35
N ASP A 20 1.47 7.02 -3.73
CA ASP A 20 0.36 6.32 -4.33
C ASP A 20 -0.12 5.50 -3.13
N ALA A 21 -0.99 5.98 -2.24
CA ALA A 21 -2.35 6.36 -2.60
C ALA A 21 -2.80 5.68 -3.90
N ASP A 22 -2.47 4.38 -4.04
CA ASP A 22 -3.20 3.46 -4.89
C ASP A 22 -4.62 3.45 -4.32
N ALA A 23 -5.39 4.44 -4.75
CA ALA A 23 -6.82 4.49 -4.65
C ALA A 23 -7.41 3.56 -5.75
N GLY A 24 -6.75 2.42 -6.03
CA GLY A 24 -7.48 1.22 -6.31
C GLY A 24 -8.28 0.95 -5.05
N GLU A 25 -9.60 1.06 -5.12
CA GLU A 25 -10.53 0.89 -4.01
C GLU A 25 -10.47 -0.57 -3.49
N SER A 26 -9.35 -0.96 -2.89
CA SER A 26 -9.14 -2.27 -2.32
C SER A 26 -9.94 -2.35 -1.02
N PHE A 27 -10.67 -3.45 -0.88
CA PHE A 27 -11.51 -3.70 0.27
C PHE A 27 -10.65 -4.35 1.35
N VAL A 28 -10.10 -3.54 2.25
CA VAL A 28 -9.24 -4.02 3.34
C VAL A 28 -10.08 -4.51 4.52
N CYS A 29 -9.70 -5.63 5.14
CA CYS A 29 -10.31 -6.09 6.38
C CYS A 29 -9.76 -5.33 7.58
N GLU A 30 -10.62 -4.75 8.42
CA GLU A 30 -10.19 -4.00 9.60
C GLU A 30 -9.65 -4.90 10.74
N ASP A 31 -9.92 -6.21 10.70
CA ASP A 31 -9.53 -7.14 11.78
C ASP A 31 -8.16 -7.80 11.53
N CYS A 32 -7.78 -7.97 10.26
CA CYS A 32 -6.48 -8.55 9.88
C CYS A 32 -5.74 -7.82 8.75
N GLU A 33 -6.22 -6.63 8.38
CA GLU A 33 -5.61 -5.73 7.40
C GLU A 33 -5.38 -6.37 6.02
N ARG A 34 -6.17 -7.40 5.70
CA ARG A 34 -6.03 -8.16 4.47
C ARG A 34 -6.75 -7.48 3.31
N GLU A 35 -6.03 -7.31 2.21
CA GLU A 35 -6.48 -6.60 1.02
C GLU A 35 -7.32 -7.52 0.13
N PHE A 36 -8.47 -7.04 -0.35
CA PHE A 36 -9.32 -7.77 -1.29
C PHE A 36 -9.67 -6.90 -2.50
N ASP A 37 -9.66 -7.54 -3.67
CA ASP A 37 -10.08 -6.94 -4.94
C ASP A 37 -11.62 -6.71 -5.04
N SER A 38 -12.38 -7.20 -4.06
CA SER A 38 -13.85 -7.17 -4.12
C SER A 38 -14.52 -7.17 -2.75
N ARG A 39 -15.58 -6.35 -2.60
CA ARG A 39 -16.41 -6.26 -1.38
C ARG A 39 -17.01 -7.60 -0.93
N ARG A 40 -17.40 -8.45 -1.90
CA ARG A 40 -17.92 -9.81 -1.64
C ARG A 40 -16.86 -10.70 -1.00
N GLY A 41 -15.62 -10.64 -1.48
CA GLY A 41 -14.48 -11.37 -0.92
C GLY A 41 -14.22 -10.95 0.53
N LEU A 42 -14.26 -9.64 0.79
CA LEU A 42 -14.13 -9.11 2.15
C LEU A 42 -15.26 -9.59 3.08
N ASN A 43 -16.52 -9.58 2.63
CA ASN A 43 -17.67 -10.01 3.45
C ASN A 43 -17.58 -11.50 3.83
N ILE A 44 -17.27 -12.36 2.86
CA ILE A 44 -17.07 -13.80 3.06
C ILE A 44 -15.85 -14.06 3.97
N HIS A 45 -14.77 -13.30 3.76
CA HIS A 45 -13.59 -13.38 4.61
C HIS A 45 -13.92 -13.01 6.05
N ARG A 46 -14.62 -11.90 6.28
CA ARG A 46 -15.04 -11.49 7.63
C ARG A 46 -15.93 -12.54 8.29
N GLY A 47 -16.85 -13.14 7.52
CA GLY A 47 -17.76 -14.18 8.03
C GLY A 47 -17.12 -15.56 8.28
N GLN A 48 -15.92 -15.84 7.75
CA GLN A 48 -15.24 -17.13 8.00
C GLN A 48 -14.01 -16.99 8.91
N GLN A 49 -13.29 -15.88 8.81
CA GLN A 49 -12.05 -15.63 9.56
C GLN A 49 -12.31 -14.82 10.84
N HIS A 50 -13.34 -13.98 10.82
CA HIS A 50 -13.67 -13.03 11.90
C HIS A 50 -15.12 -13.20 12.36
N GLU A 51 -15.67 -14.39 12.15
CA GLU A 51 -17.00 -14.76 12.63
C GLU A 51 -16.96 -14.75 14.17
N GLN A 52 -17.39 -13.63 14.75
CA GLN A 52 -17.83 -13.57 16.13
C GLN A 52 -19.18 -12.88 16.15
N GLY A 53 -20.22 -13.71 16.20
CA GLY A 53 -21.54 -13.33 16.74
C GLY A 53 -22.46 -12.59 15.78
N GLY A 54 -23.14 -13.33 14.90
CA GLY A 54 -24.48 -12.97 14.49
C GLY A 54 -25.47 -13.46 15.55
N GLU A 55 -26.11 -12.53 16.25
CA GLU A 55 -27.25 -12.74 17.16
C GLU A 55 -28.54 -13.14 16.42
#